data_AF-H8Z7U3-F1
#
_entry.id   AF-H8Z7U3-F1
#
_cell.length_a   1.000
_cell.length_b   1.000
_cell.length_c   1.000
_cell.angle_alpha   90.00
_cell.angle_beta   90.00
_cell.angle_gamma   90.00
#
_symmetry.space_group_name_H-M   'P 1'
#
loop_
_entity.id
_entity.type
_entity.pdbx_description
1 polymer ?
#
loop_
_entity_poly.entity_id
_entity_poly.type
_entity_poly.pdbx_seq_one_letter_code
_entity_poly.pdbx_strand_id
1 'polypeptide(L)'
;METIDTILDFLRREGRLTELAVSPSGFVFDPRSGQSYTLNPTGVFFLTQLRDGGDAATAASAAAEQFGVSCALTRGAVEGFVRQLKRVLA
;
A
#
# COMPACT_ATOMS: atom_id res chain seq x y z
N MET A 1 11.56 -14.53 -9.34
CA MET A 1 10.27 -14.01 -8.82
C MET A 1 10.57 -12.71 -8.09
N GLU A 2 9.90 -11.62 -8.42
CA GLU A 2 10.14 -10.32 -7.77
C GLU A 2 9.58 -10.32 -6.34
N THR A 3 10.37 -9.85 -5.39
CA THR A 3 10.01 -9.78 -3.96
C THR A 3 9.19 -8.52 -3.67
N ILE A 4 8.46 -8.54 -2.56
CA ILE A 4 7.63 -7.41 -2.13
C ILE A 4 8.48 -6.19 -1.78
N ASP A 5 9.63 -6.41 -1.14
CA ASP A 5 10.57 -5.35 -0.79
C ASP A 5 11.12 -4.66 -2.04
N THR A 6 11.49 -5.41 -3.08
CA THR A 6 11.94 -4.82 -4.35
C THR A 6 10.86 -3.98 -5.02
N ILE A 7 9.59 -4.39 -4.93
CA ILE A 7 8.46 -3.60 -5.46
C ILE A 7 8.30 -2.29 -4.67
N LEU A 8 8.33 -2.36 -3.34
CA LEU A 8 8.19 -1.18 -2.49
C LEU A 8 9.34 -0.20 -2.69
N ASP A 9 10.58 -0.69 -2.78
CA ASP A 9 11.76 0.14 -3.04
C ASP A 9 11.67 0.85 -4.39
N PHE A 10 11.22 0.15 -5.44
CA PHE A 10 10.95 0.75 -6.74
C PHE A 10 9.89 1.86 -6.62
N LEU A 11 8.72 1.58 -6.03
CA LEU A 11 7.64 2.55 -5.92
C LEU A 11 8.05 3.78 -5.09
N ARG A 12 8.89 3.60 -4.07
CA ARG A 12 9.43 4.70 -3.26
C ARG A 12 10.43 5.55 -4.02
N ARG A 13 11.41 4.92 -4.66
CA ARG A 13 12.45 5.63 -5.42
C ARG A 13 11.84 6.49 -6.53
N GLU A 14 10.80 5.97 -7.18
CA GLU A 14 10.08 6.68 -8.22
C GLU A 14 9.04 7.69 -7.68
N GLY A 15 8.93 7.89 -6.36
CA GLY A 15 7.98 8.81 -5.72
C GLY A 15 6.50 8.39 -5.84
N ARG A 16 6.23 7.17 -6.32
CA ARG A 16 4.89 6.71 -6.72
C ARG A 16 3.89 6.66 -5.58
N LEU A 17 4.34 6.42 -4.34
CA LEU A 17 3.45 6.35 -3.17
C LEU A 17 3.19 7.73 -2.56
N THR A 18 4.19 8.61 -2.54
CA THR A 18 4.13 9.93 -1.90
C THR A 18 3.43 10.97 -2.77
N GLU A 19 3.43 10.79 -4.09
CA GLU A 19 2.76 11.70 -5.03
C GLU A 19 1.25 11.45 -5.16
N LEU A 20 0.73 10.34 -4.62
CA LEU A 20 -0.69 10.07 -4.62
C LEU A 20 -1.43 11.09 -3.76
N ALA A 21 -2.43 11.75 -4.35
CA ALA A 21 -3.39 12.53 -3.60
C ALA A 21 -4.43 11.58 -2.99
N VAL A 22 -4.47 11.47 -1.66
CA VAL A 22 -5.32 10.53 -0.94
C VAL A 22 -6.28 11.29 -0.04
N SER A 23 -7.59 11.04 -0.18
CA SER A 23 -8.59 11.55 0.74
C SER A 23 -8.76 10.62 1.96
N PRO A 24 -9.27 11.13 3.10
CA PRO A 24 -9.63 10.28 4.24
C PRO A 24 -10.69 9.22 3.92
N SER A 25 -11.53 9.47 2.90
CA SER A 25 -12.56 8.53 2.45
C SER A 25 -12.03 7.41 1.55
N GLY A 26 -10.74 7.42 1.20
CA GLY A 26 -10.11 6.41 0.36
C GLY A 26 -10.13 6.71 -1.14
N PHE A 27 -10.49 7.92 -1.55
CA PHE A 27 -10.28 8.34 -2.93
C PHE A 27 -8.78 8.58 -3.16
N VAL A 28 -8.23 8.00 -4.23
CA VAL A 28 -6.82 8.14 -4.59
C VAL A 28 -6.73 8.67 -6.01
N PHE A 29 -6.04 9.77 -6.21
CA PHE A 29 -5.72 10.32 -7.52
C PHE A 29 -4.23 10.23 -7.78
N ASP A 30 -3.86 9.63 -8.91
CA ASP A 30 -2.49 9.63 -9.42
C ASP A 30 -2.29 10.80 -10.39
N PRO A 31 -1.59 11.88 -9.98
CA PRO A 31 -1.40 13.06 -10.82
C PRO A 31 -0.52 12.79 -12.06
N ARG A 32 0.26 11.70 -12.08
CA ARG A 32 1.10 11.35 -13.23
C ARG A 32 0.30 10.77 -14.39
N SER A 33 -0.66 9.88 -14.08
CA SER A 33 -1.48 9.20 -15.10
C SER A 33 -2.86 9.82 -15.30
N GLY A 34 -3.32 10.65 -14.35
CA GLY A 34 -4.69 11.16 -14.32
C GLY A 34 -5.72 10.13 -13.86
N GLN A 35 -5.29 8.93 -13.46
CA GLN A 35 -6.19 7.87 -13.01
C GLN A 35 -6.66 8.08 -11.57
N SER A 36 -7.89 7.64 -11.31
CA SER A 36 -8.49 7.66 -9.98
C SER A 36 -8.82 6.25 -9.53
N TYR A 37 -8.61 5.98 -8.25
CA TYR A 37 -8.88 4.71 -7.60
C TYR A 37 -9.69 4.93 -6.33
N THR A 38 -10.27 3.86 -5.81
CA THR A 38 -10.93 3.85 -4.51
C THR A 38 -10.34 2.75 -3.66
N LEU A 39 -9.96 3.11 -2.44
CA LEU A 39 -9.51 2.22 -1.40
C LEU A 39 -10.62 1.99 -0.40
N ASN A 40 -10.76 0.74 0.04
CA ASN A 40 -11.51 0.45 1.25
C ASN A 40 -10.71 0.91 2.50
N PRO A 41 -11.30 0.91 3.70
CA PRO A 41 -10.61 1.35 4.91
C PRO A 41 -9.29 0.60 5.19
N THR A 42 -9.23 -0.70 4.90
CA THR A 42 -8.01 -1.50 5.04
C THR A 42 -6.91 -1.06 4.06
N GLY A 43 -7.27 -0.75 2.82
CA GLY A 43 -6.34 -0.24 1.81
C GLY A 43 -5.83 1.16 2.16
N VAL A 44 -6.67 2.03 2.72
CA VAL A 44 -6.24 3.34 3.25
C VAL A 44 -5.21 3.15 4.37
N PHE A 45 -5.48 2.21 5.28
CA PHE A 45 -4.55 1.88 6.36
C PHE A 45 -3.21 1.39 5.79
N PHE A 46 -3.22 0.40 4.88
CA PHE A 46 -2.00 -0.11 4.27
C PHE A 46 -1.23 0.96 3.50
N LEU A 47 -1.91 1.77 2.68
CA LEU A 47 -1.25 2.83 1.91
C LEU A 47 -0.58 3.85 2.84
N THR A 48 -1.24 4.22 3.94
CA THR A 48 -0.68 5.12 4.95
C THR A 48 0.60 4.53 5.56
N GLN A 49 0.55 3.30 6.07
CA GLN A 49 1.71 2.63 6.67
C GLN A 49 2.90 2.52 5.71
N LEU A 50 2.64 2.16 4.46
CA LEU A 50 3.68 1.97 3.45
C LEU A 50 4.30 3.30 2.98
N ARG A 51 3.48 4.36 2.91
CA ARG A 51 3.90 5.73 2.53
C ARG A 51 4.77 6.36 3.61
N ASP A 52 4.50 6.07 4.88
CA ASP A 52 5.26 6.59 6.03
C ASP A 52 6.59 5.84 6.25
N GLY A 53 7.01 5.02 5.28
CA GLY A 53 8.29 4.31 5.28
C GLY A 53 8.25 2.90 5.86
N GLY A 54 7.11 2.43 6.38
CA GLY A 54 6.96 1.08 6.93
C GLY A 54 7.12 0.00 5.86
N ASP A 55 7.84 -1.08 6.15
CA ASP A 55 7.91 -2.24 5.27
C ASP A 55 6.62 -3.09 5.33
N ALA A 56 6.53 -4.10 4.46
CA ALA A 56 5.35 -4.97 4.39
C ALA A 56 5.12 -5.75 5.70
N ALA A 57 6.19 -6.13 6.41
CA ALA A 57 6.11 -6.85 7.67
C ALA A 57 5.53 -5.96 8.79
N THR A 58 5.99 -4.71 8.88
CA THR A 58 5.54 -3.70 9.84
C THR A 58 4.07 -3.36 9.58
N ALA A 59 3.70 -3.11 8.32
CA ALA A 59 2.31 -2.83 7.95
C ALA A 59 1.37 -4.01 8.28
N ALA A 60 1.83 -5.26 8.06
CA ALA A 60 1.06 -6.46 8.39
C ALA A 60 0.91 -6.64 9.91
N SER A 61 1.95 -6.37 10.69
CA SER A 61 1.89 -6.42 12.15
C SER A 61 0.93 -5.36 12.70
N ALA A 62 1.05 -4.11 12.24
CA ALA A 62 0.17 -3.02 12.64
C ALA A 62 -1.29 -3.31 12.30
N ALA A 63 -1.55 -3.91 11.14
CA ALA A 63 -2.90 -4.32 10.75
C ALA A 63 -3.44 -5.50 11.58
N ALA A 64 -2.59 -6.46 11.94
CA ALA A 64 -3.00 -7.59 12.76
C ALA A 64 -3.48 -7.12 14.13
N GLU A 65 -2.73 -6.20 14.72
CA GLU A 65 -3.10 -5.53 15.96
C GLU A 65 -4.37 -4.68 15.80
N GLN A 66 -4.41 -3.79 14.81
CA GLN A 66 -5.53 -2.87 14.58
C GLN A 66 -6.86 -3.59 14.32
N PHE A 67 -6.83 -4.72 13.62
CA PHE A 67 -8.04 -5.44 13.21
C PHE A 67 -8.33 -6.69 14.03
N GLY A 68 -7.47 -7.06 14.99
CA GLY A 68 -7.66 -8.24 15.85
C GLY A 68 -7.62 -9.56 15.07
N VAL A 69 -6.75 -9.67 14.06
CA VAL A 69 -6.65 -10.84 13.17
C VAL A 69 -5.23 -11.42 13.15
N SER A 70 -5.04 -12.58 12.53
CA SER A 70 -3.72 -13.23 12.47
C SER A 70 -2.72 -12.47 11.58
N CYS A 71 -1.44 -12.46 11.99
CA CYS A 71 -0.34 -11.91 11.18
C CYS A 71 -0.16 -12.60 9.82
N ALA A 72 -0.51 -13.89 9.72
CA ALA A 72 -0.43 -14.62 8.46
C ALA A 72 -1.45 -14.08 7.43
N LEU A 73 -2.68 -13.80 7.88
CA LEU A 73 -3.72 -13.20 7.05
C LEU A 73 -3.32 -11.80 6.59
N THR A 74 -2.85 -10.95 7.49
CA THR A 74 -2.49 -9.56 7.16
C THR A 74 -1.25 -9.48 6.29
N ARG A 75 -0.27 -10.38 6.48
CA ARG A 75 0.87 -10.50 5.58
C ARG A 75 0.41 -10.76 4.15
N GLY A 76 -0.40 -11.80 3.92
CA GLY A 76 -0.94 -12.09 2.58
C GLY A 76 -1.73 -10.91 1.99
N ALA A 77 -2.51 -10.21 2.82
CA ALA A 77 -3.27 -9.04 2.39
C ALA A 77 -2.38 -7.85 1.97
N VAL A 78 -1.35 -7.53 2.77
CA VAL A 78 -0.39 -6.45 2.44
C VAL A 78 0.39 -6.80 1.18
N GLU A 79 0.88 -8.04 1.05
CA GLU A 79 1.62 -8.46 -0.15
C GLU A 79 0.76 -8.38 -1.41
N GLY A 80 -0.50 -8.82 -1.34
CA GLY A 80 -1.47 -8.69 -2.42
C GLY A 80 -1.72 -7.22 -2.79
N PHE A 81 -1.87 -6.36 -1.78
CA PHE A 81 -2.06 -4.93 -1.96
C PHE A 81 -0.86 -4.26 -2.66
N VAL A 82 0.37 -4.54 -2.22
CA VAL A 82 1.60 -4.02 -2.85
C VAL A 82 1.70 -4.44 -4.32
N ARG A 83 1.38 -5.70 -4.63
CA ARG A 83 1.36 -6.18 -6.02
C ARG A 83 0.33 -5.44 -6.86
N GLN A 84 -0.82 -5.10 -6.28
CA GLN A 84 -1.84 -4.32 -6.97
C GLN A 84 -1.42 -2.88 -7.19
N LEU A 85 -0.78 -2.23 -6.21
CA LEU A 85 -0.18 -0.90 -6.38
C LEU A 85 0.82 -0.89 -7.53
N LYS A 86 1.69 -1.90 -7.62
CA LYS A 86 2.62 -2.01 -8.76
C LYS A 86 1.88 -2.07 -10.09
N ARG A 87 0.83 -2.89 -10.22
CA ARG A 87 0.11 -3.03 -11.50
C ARG A 87 -0.52 -1.73 -12.00
N VAL A 88 -0.90 -0.84 -11.09
CA VAL A 88 -1.65 0.38 -11.44
C VAL A 88 -0.77 1.65 -11.42
N LEU A 89 0.43 1.58 -10.84
CA LEU A 89 1.35 2.71 -10.72
C LEU A 89 2.68 2.55 -11.49
N ALA A 90 3.02 1.34 -11.93
CA ALA A 90 4.26 1.06 -12.67
C ALA A 90 4.05 1.07 -14.18
#